data_AF-A0A8W8P438-F1
#
_entry.id   AF-A0A8W8P438-F1
#
_cell.length_a   1.000
_cell.length_b   1.000
_cell.length_c   1.000
_cell.angle_alpha   90.00
_cell.angle_beta   90.00
_cell.angle_gamma   90.00
#
_symmetry.space_group_name_H-M   'P 1'
#
loop_
_entity.id
_entity.type
_entity.pdbx_description
1 polymer ?
#
loop_
_entity_poly.entity_id
_entity_poly.type
_entity_poly.pdbx_seq_one_letter_code
_entity_poly.pdbx_strand_id
1 'polypeptide(L)'
;VHSSSKDNNVKLSVISIHKEGEEPHKVTVAEPKAELKTQNVHDTSSLRSLVSFALSCPNDSPITVVSKDGASLCGVFCAVFNSIQQITMDDNIDVFTTVRQLQTRRPEFCSTQDEYGLIYQTVYDHLQTTSENVYFNQ
;
A
#
# COMPACT_ATOMS: atom_id res chain seq x y z
N VAL A 1 11.95 21.14 -19.13
CA VAL A 1 10.56 21.08 -19.62
C VAL A 1 9.90 19.90 -18.94
N HIS A 2 8.78 20.16 -18.25
CA HIS A 2 7.99 19.26 -17.37
C HIS A 2 8.69 18.61 -16.19
N SER A 3 8.85 19.39 -15.11
CA SER A 3 8.74 18.86 -13.75
C SER A 3 7.32 18.32 -13.56
N SER A 4 7.12 17.01 -13.70
CA SER A 4 5.93 16.33 -13.19
C SER A 4 5.90 16.60 -11.68
N SER A 5 5.03 17.51 -11.25
CA SER A 5 4.63 17.58 -9.86
C SER A 5 4.02 16.22 -9.52
N LYS A 6 4.79 15.34 -8.89
CA LYS A 6 4.25 14.11 -8.29
C LYS A 6 3.13 14.55 -7.36
N ASP A 7 1.89 14.41 -7.81
CA ASP A 7 0.72 14.57 -6.95
C ASP A 7 0.86 13.50 -5.87
N ASN A 8 1.44 13.90 -4.74
CA ASN A 8 1.70 12.98 -3.66
C ASN A 8 0.36 12.76 -2.96
N ASN A 9 -0.37 11.71 -3.35
CA ASN A 9 -1.66 11.34 -2.77
C ASN A 9 -1.57 10.89 -1.30
N VAL A 10 -0.38 10.97 -0.70
CA VAL A 10 -0.12 10.69 0.71
C VAL A 10 0.10 11.99 1.46
N LYS A 11 -0.58 12.15 2.59
CA LYS A 11 -0.29 13.16 3.59
C LYS A 11 0.57 12.52 4.68
N LEU A 12 1.66 13.19 5.04
CA LEU A 12 2.58 12.75 6.09
C LEU A 12 2.44 13.66 7.30
N SER A 13 2.34 13.05 8.48
CA SER A 13 2.36 13.73 9.78
C SER A 13 3.38 13.03 10.67
N VAL A 14 4.03 13.77 11.58
CA VAL A 14 4.97 13.18 12.56
C VAL A 14 4.38 13.34 13.95
N ILE A 15 4.30 12.24 14.68
CA ILE A 15 3.86 12.19 16.07
C ILE A 15 5.09 11.92 16.94
N SER A 16 5.29 12.72 18.00
CA SER A 16 6.35 12.49 18.98
C SER A 16 5.74 11.92 20.26
N ILE A 17 6.07 10.67 20.57
CA ILE A 17 5.63 9.97 21.78
C ILE A 17 6.66 10.23 22.87
N HIS A 18 6.21 10.82 23.98
CA HIS A 18 7.07 11.17 25.10
C HIS A 18 6.86 10.18 26.25
N LYS A 19 7.97 9.74 26.85
CA LYS A 19 7.98 8.95 28.08
C LYS A 19 9.02 9.56 29.02
N GLU A 20 8.68 9.67 30.30
CA GLU A 20 9.54 10.32 31.29
C GLU A 20 10.92 9.64 31.36
N GLY A 21 11.98 10.43 31.25
CA GLY A 21 13.37 9.94 31.29
C GLY A 21 13.88 9.29 30.00
N GLU A 22 13.10 9.30 28.91
CA GLU A 22 13.50 8.73 27.61
C GLU A 22 13.43 9.77 26.49
N GLU A 23 14.28 9.60 25.47
CA GLU A 23 14.22 10.42 24.26
C GLU A 23 12.88 10.23 23.52
N PRO A 24 12.26 11.30 22.97
CA PRO A 24 10.99 11.19 22.28
C PRO A 24 11.06 10.24 21.09
N HIS A 25 10.16 9.25 21.07
CA HIS A 25 10.03 8.33 19.94
C HIS A 25 9.17 8.96 18.86
N LYS A 26 9.76 9.21 17.68
CA LYS A 26 9.06 9.82 16.54
C LYS A 26 8.43 8.75 15.66
N VAL A 27 7.14 8.89 15.38
CA VAL A 27 6.37 8.01 14.49
C VAL A 27 5.87 8.83 13.31
N THR A 28 6.18 8.37 12.09
CA THR A 28 5.61 8.95 10.87
C THR A 28 4.27 8.26 10.57
N VAL A 29 3.23 9.06 10.43
CA VAL A 29 1.89 8.64 10.01
C VAL A 29 1.68 9.05 8.56
N ALA A 30 1.41 8.06 7.71
CA ALA A 30 1.06 8.26 6.31
C ALA A 30 -0.42 7.92 6.11
N GLU A 31 -1.19 8.89 5.62
CA GLU A 31 -2.61 8.75 5.36
C GLU A 31 -2.94 9.16 3.91
N PRO A 32 -3.94 8.54 3.27
CA PRO A 32 -4.33 8.92 1.93
C PRO A 32 -5.02 10.29 1.97
N LYS A 33 -4.74 11.15 0.99
CA LYS A 33 -5.40 12.46 0.85
C LYS A 33 -6.86 12.35 0.42
N ALA A 34 -7.19 11.30 -0.33
CA ALA A 34 -8.55 10.96 -0.72
C ALA A 34 -9.05 9.77 0.10
N GLU A 35 -10.35 9.73 0.35
CA GLU A 35 -10.97 8.59 1.01
C GLU A 35 -10.82 7.33 0.15
N LEU A 36 -10.26 6.28 0.74
CA LEU A 36 -10.19 4.97 0.11
C LEU A 36 -11.52 4.25 0.29
N LYS A 37 -12.03 3.70 -0.80
CA LYS A 37 -13.25 2.91 -0.83
C LYS A 37 -12.91 1.53 -1.36
N THR A 38 -13.74 0.54 -1.03
CA THR A 38 -13.61 -0.82 -1.57
C THR A 38 -14.53 -1.06 -2.76
N GLN A 39 -15.62 -0.27 -2.88
CA GLN A 39 -16.63 -0.44 -3.92
C GLN A 39 -16.58 0.67 -4.97
N ASN A 40 -16.93 0.35 -6.22
CA ASN A 40 -16.98 1.28 -7.36
C ASN A 40 -15.67 2.07 -7.56
N VAL A 41 -14.54 1.41 -7.32
CA VAL A 41 -13.23 2.06 -7.40
C VAL A 41 -12.70 1.95 -8.82
N HIS A 42 -12.53 3.11 -9.47
CA HIS A 42 -11.85 3.21 -10.76
C HIS A 42 -10.46 3.86 -10.63
N ASP A 43 -10.20 4.56 -9.53
CA ASP A 43 -8.92 5.19 -9.26
C ASP A 43 -8.21 4.50 -8.08
N THR A 44 -7.10 3.85 -8.40
CA THR A 44 -6.23 3.18 -7.42
C THR A 44 -5.04 4.05 -6.98
N SER A 45 -4.92 5.27 -7.50
CA SER A 45 -3.74 6.13 -7.33
C SER A 45 -3.40 6.40 -5.87
N SER A 46 -4.39 6.65 -5.01
CA SER A 46 -4.16 6.90 -3.58
C SER A 46 -3.63 5.67 -2.84
N LEU A 47 -4.18 4.49 -3.13
CA LEU A 47 -3.70 3.24 -2.56
C LEU A 47 -2.30 2.88 -3.07
N ARG A 48 -2.05 3.03 -4.38
CA ARG A 48 -0.71 2.83 -4.97
C ARG A 48 0.33 3.75 -4.36
N SER A 49 0.01 5.03 -4.14
CA SER A 49 0.94 5.98 -3.52
C SER A 49 1.24 5.62 -2.06
N LEU A 50 0.26 5.13 -1.28
CA LEU A 50 0.51 4.64 0.07
C LEU A 50 1.41 3.41 0.08
N VAL A 51 1.15 2.43 -0.80
CA VAL A 51 1.98 1.23 -0.90
C VAL A 51 3.39 1.58 -1.36
N SER A 52 3.53 2.48 -2.35
CA SER A 52 4.83 2.98 -2.79
C SER A 52 5.59 3.69 -1.68
N PHE A 53 4.90 4.50 -0.86
CA PHE A 53 5.51 5.12 0.32
C PHE A 53 6.01 4.06 1.31
N ALA A 54 5.19 3.05 1.63
CA ALA A 54 5.57 2.00 2.55
C ALA A 54 6.75 1.15 2.03
N LEU A 55 6.79 0.85 0.73
CA LEU A 55 7.91 0.15 0.08
C LEU A 55 9.22 0.96 0.10
N SER A 56 9.12 2.30 0.18
CA SER A 56 10.28 3.19 0.30
C SER A 56 10.82 3.31 1.72
N CYS A 57 10.08 2.82 2.73
CA CYS A 57 10.51 2.87 4.12
C CYS A 57 11.57 1.79 4.43
N PRO A 58 12.53 2.07 5.32
CA PRO A 58 13.50 1.07 5.78
C PRO A 58 12.82 -0.11 6.45
N ASN A 59 13.35 -1.32 6.25
CA ASN A 59 12.81 -2.57 6.82
C ASN A 59 13.22 -2.82 8.28
N ASP A 60 13.70 -1.80 8.98
CA ASP A 60 14.30 -1.93 10.32
C ASP A 60 13.25 -2.00 11.45
N SER A 61 12.00 -1.67 11.14
CA SER A 61 10.89 -1.68 12.09
C SER A 61 9.57 -2.08 11.42
N PRO A 62 8.68 -2.79 12.14
CA PRO A 62 7.38 -3.16 11.58
C PRO A 62 6.52 -1.93 11.27
N ILE A 63 5.83 -1.97 10.14
CA ILE A 63 4.82 -0.97 9.77
C ILE A 63 3.48 -1.35 10.39
N THR A 64 2.85 -0.40 11.08
CA THR A 64 1.49 -0.58 11.61
C THR A 64 0.47 -0.01 10.63
N VAL A 65 -0.47 -0.85 10.18
CA VAL A 65 -1.54 -0.46 9.25
C VAL A 65 -2.87 -0.44 10.00
N VAL A 66 -3.61 0.67 9.88
CA VAL A 66 -4.88 0.88 10.60
C VAL A 66 -5.97 1.33 9.62
N SER A 67 -7.16 0.73 9.75
CA SER A 67 -8.41 1.12 9.09
C SER A 67 -9.52 1.27 10.14
N LYS A 68 -10.71 1.68 9.72
CA LYS A 68 -11.89 1.84 10.61
C LYS A 68 -12.20 0.57 11.43
N ASP A 69 -12.07 -0.60 10.82
CA ASP A 69 -12.35 -1.92 11.39
C ASP A 69 -11.08 -2.75 11.68
N GLY A 70 -9.92 -2.23 11.28
CA GLY A 70 -8.64 -2.94 11.30
C GLY A 70 -8.59 -4.18 10.41
N ALA A 71 -9.52 -4.36 9.48
CA ALA A 71 -9.65 -5.56 8.65
C ALA A 71 -9.72 -5.24 7.15
N SER A 72 -10.81 -4.61 6.68
CA SER A 72 -11.10 -4.45 5.25
C SER A 72 -9.95 -3.79 4.45
N LEU A 73 -9.74 -2.48 4.63
CA LEU A 73 -8.68 -1.75 3.92
C LEU A 73 -7.27 -2.14 4.36
N CYS A 74 -7.09 -2.60 5.61
CA CYS A 74 -5.81 -3.15 6.07
C CYS A 74 -5.42 -4.38 5.24
N GLY A 75 -6.35 -5.30 5.03
CA GLY A 75 -6.14 -6.51 4.25
C GLY A 75 -5.82 -6.19 2.79
N VAL A 76 -6.58 -5.28 2.18
CA VAL A 76 -6.30 -4.79 0.82
C VAL A 76 -4.89 -4.20 0.72
N PHE A 77 -4.53 -3.31 1.64
CA PHE A 77 -3.19 -2.70 1.66
C PHE A 77 -2.09 -3.77 1.78
N CYS A 78 -2.20 -4.68 2.75
CA CYS A 78 -1.20 -5.73 2.97
C CYS A 78 -1.09 -6.68 1.76
N ALA A 79 -2.21 -7.03 1.12
CA ALA A 79 -2.21 -7.90 -0.05
C ALA A 79 -1.52 -7.23 -1.24
N VAL A 80 -1.80 -5.96 -1.50
CA VAL A 80 -1.12 -5.19 -2.58
C VAL A 80 0.36 -5.01 -2.26
N PHE A 81 0.71 -4.65 -1.03
CA PHE A 81 2.09 -4.49 -0.60
C PHE A 81 2.90 -5.77 -0.82
N ASN A 82 2.41 -6.92 -0.33
CA ASN A 82 3.06 -8.21 -0.51
C ASN A 82 3.16 -8.61 -1.98
N SER A 83 2.09 -8.37 -2.75
CA SER A 83 2.06 -8.69 -4.18
C SER A 83 3.10 -7.90 -4.97
N ILE A 84 3.26 -6.60 -4.69
CA ILE A 84 4.28 -5.77 -5.36
C ILE A 84 5.69 -6.16 -4.93
N GLN A 85 5.90 -6.54 -3.65
CA GLN A 85 7.18 -7.11 -3.23
C GLN A 85 7.49 -8.40 -4.00
N GLN A 86 6.52 -9.30 -4.15
CA GLN A 86 6.67 -10.55 -4.91
C GLN A 86 7.06 -10.27 -6.37
N ILE A 87 6.38 -9.32 -7.03
CA ILE A 87 6.75 -8.90 -8.39
C ILE A 87 8.20 -8.41 -8.44
N THR A 88 8.58 -7.57 -7.47
CA THR A 88 9.91 -6.96 -7.44
C THR A 88 11.03 -7.98 -7.17
N MET A 89 10.75 -9.00 -6.36
CA MET A 89 11.75 -9.99 -5.94
C MET A 89 11.84 -11.19 -6.88
N ASP A 90 10.69 -11.69 -7.35
CA ASP A 90 10.56 -12.98 -8.03
C ASP A 90 10.11 -12.87 -9.50
N ASP A 91 9.82 -11.65 -9.98
CA ASP A 91 9.22 -11.39 -11.32
C ASP A 91 7.95 -12.22 -11.57
N ASN A 92 7.20 -12.48 -10.49
CA ASN A 92 5.98 -13.28 -10.49
C ASN A 92 4.97 -12.72 -9.48
N ILE A 93 3.71 -13.08 -9.64
CA ILE A 93 2.63 -12.70 -8.74
C ILE A 93 1.59 -13.80 -8.59
N ASP A 94 1.25 -14.11 -7.34
CA ASP A 94 0.12 -14.96 -6.98
C ASP A 94 -0.73 -14.27 -5.91
N VAL A 95 -1.72 -13.50 -6.35
CA VAL A 95 -2.64 -12.77 -5.47
C VAL A 95 -3.47 -13.73 -4.61
N PHE A 96 -3.86 -14.90 -5.14
CA PHE A 96 -4.67 -15.85 -4.40
C PHE A 96 -3.91 -16.42 -3.20
N THR A 97 -2.68 -16.89 -3.44
CA THR A 97 -1.82 -17.41 -2.38
C THR A 97 -1.48 -16.32 -1.37
N THR A 98 -1.20 -15.09 -1.83
CA THR A 98 -0.93 -13.94 -0.96
C THR A 98 -2.11 -13.65 -0.02
N VAL A 99 -3.32 -13.56 -0.56
CA VAL A 99 -4.54 -13.32 0.24
C VAL A 99 -4.79 -14.47 1.21
N ARG A 100 -4.63 -15.73 0.78
CA ARG A 100 -4.80 -16.91 1.64
C ARG A 100 -3.83 -16.93 2.82
N GLN A 101 -2.58 -16.54 2.59
CA GLN A 101 -1.57 -16.43 3.65
C GLN A 101 -1.94 -15.33 4.66
N LEU A 102 -2.43 -14.18 4.17
CA LEU A 102 -2.93 -13.11 5.03
C LEU A 102 -4.13 -13.56 5.87
N GLN A 103 -5.10 -14.23 5.25
CA GLN A 103 -6.28 -14.78 5.94
C GLN A 103 -5.93 -15.84 6.99
N THR A 104 -4.81 -16.57 6.82
CA THR A 104 -4.32 -17.50 7.84
C THR A 104 -3.88 -16.77 9.13
N ARG A 105 -3.44 -15.50 9.02
CA ARG A 105 -3.07 -14.66 10.18
C ARG A 105 -4.25 -13.86 10.71
N ARG A 106 -5.10 -13.36 9.82
CA ARG A 106 -6.27 -12.56 10.15
C ARG A 106 -7.43 -12.91 9.21
N PRO A 107 -8.34 -13.82 9.61
CA PRO A 107 -9.38 -14.36 8.75
C PRO A 107 -10.31 -13.32 8.13
N GLU A 108 -10.44 -12.15 8.77
CA GLU A 108 -11.30 -11.06 8.32
C GLU A 108 -10.72 -10.27 7.13
N PHE A 109 -9.46 -10.51 6.74
CA PHE A 109 -8.84 -9.81 5.62
C PHE A 109 -9.39 -10.27 4.27
N CYS A 110 -9.62 -9.30 3.36
CA CYS A 110 -10.01 -9.55 1.97
C CYS A 110 -11.26 -10.44 1.88
N SER A 111 -12.24 -10.18 2.74
CA SER A 111 -13.42 -11.04 2.95
C SER A 111 -14.50 -10.82 1.89
N THR A 112 -14.40 -9.74 1.10
CA THR A 112 -15.39 -9.38 0.09
C THR A 112 -14.82 -9.44 -1.31
N GLN A 113 -15.68 -9.70 -2.30
CA GLN A 113 -15.30 -9.69 -3.71
C GLN A 113 -14.77 -8.31 -4.15
N ASP A 114 -15.35 -7.24 -3.62
CA ASP A 114 -14.94 -5.86 -3.92
C ASP A 114 -13.51 -5.59 -3.45
N GLU A 115 -13.16 -6.04 -2.23
CA GLU A 115 -11.78 -5.95 -1.72
C GLU A 115 -10.80 -6.75 -2.58
N TYR A 116 -11.19 -7.98 -2.96
CA TYR A 116 -10.36 -8.83 -3.82
C TYR A 116 -10.16 -8.19 -5.21
N GLY A 117 -11.23 -7.65 -5.81
CA GLY A 117 -11.18 -6.93 -7.08
C GLY A 117 -10.28 -5.69 -7.02
N LEU A 118 -10.35 -4.93 -5.92
CA LEU A 118 -9.51 -3.77 -5.71
C LEU A 118 -8.02 -4.14 -5.64
N ILE A 119 -7.67 -5.28 -5.03
CA ILE A 119 -6.28 -5.78 -5.00
C ILE A 119 -5.80 -6.03 -6.44
N TYR A 120 -6.57 -6.77 -7.24
CA TYR A 120 -6.22 -7.05 -8.64
C TYR A 120 -6.07 -5.78 -9.45
N GLN A 121 -7.02 -4.84 -9.35
CA GLN A 121 -6.98 -3.60 -10.10
C GLN A 121 -5.74 -2.78 -9.73
N THR A 122 -5.43 -2.67 -8.43
CA THR A 122 -4.30 -1.87 -7.95
C THR A 122 -2.96 -2.45 -8.40
N VAL A 123 -2.81 -3.77 -8.33
CA VAL A 123 -1.64 -4.50 -8.83
C VAL A 123 -1.50 -4.33 -10.34
N TYR A 124 -2.59 -4.49 -11.09
CA TYR A 124 -2.61 -4.33 -12.54
C TYR A 124 -2.17 -2.91 -12.95
N ASP A 125 -2.75 -1.88 -12.33
CA ASP A 125 -2.40 -0.48 -12.59
C ASP A 125 -0.94 -0.18 -12.26
N HIS A 126 -0.39 -0.83 -11.22
CA HIS A 126 1.03 -0.73 -10.89
C HIS A 126 1.91 -1.30 -12.01
N LEU A 127 1.59 -2.50 -12.53
CA LEU A 127 2.33 -3.12 -13.63
C LEU A 127 2.28 -2.28 -14.92
N GLN A 128 1.13 -1.70 -15.26
CA GLN A 128 1.00 -0.83 -16.43
C GLN A 128 1.89 0.41 -16.30
N THR A 129 1.86 1.06 -15.13
CA THR A 129 2.70 2.23 -14.86
C THR A 129 4.19 1.89 -14.96
N THR A 130 4.61 0.72 -14.49
CA THR A 130 6.01 0.28 -14.57
C THR A 130 6.42 -0.04 -16.02
N SER A 131 5.54 -0.66 -16.80
CA SER A 131 5.81 -1.08 -18.19
C SER A 131 5.96 0.11 -19.15
N GLU A 132 5.16 1.16 -18.97
CA GLU A 132 5.25 2.40 -19.77
C GLU A 132 6.59 3.13 -19.59
N ASN A 133 7.30 2.90 -18.48
CA ASN A 133 8.60 3.50 -18.19
C ASN A 133 9.80 2.77 -18.83
N VAL A 134 9.60 1.61 -19.47
CA VAL A 134 10.69 0.78 -20.01
C VAL A 134 10.97 1.05 -21.50
N TYR A 135 10.11 1.79 -22.20
CA TYR A 135 10.27 2.13 -23.63
C TYR A 135 10.75 3.57 -23.89
N PHE A 136 11.87 3.97 -23.29
CA PHE A 136 12.63 5.15 -23.73
C PHE A 136 14.08 4.74 -24.00
N ASN A 137 14.37 4.31 -25.23
CA ASN A 137 15.73 4.35 -25.76
C ASN A 137 15.88 5.64 -26.59
N GLN A 138 16.84 6.47 -26.15
CA GLN A 138 17.46 7.56 -26.92
C GLN A 138 18.28 7.01 -28.09
#